data_AF-A0A2D3VVU6-F1
#
_entry.id   AF-A0A2D3VVU6-F1
#
_cell.length_a   1.000
_cell.length_b   1.000
_cell.length_c   1.000
_cell.angle_alpha   90.00
_cell.angle_beta   90.00
_cell.angle_gamma   90.00
#
_symmetry.space_group_name_H-M   'P 1'
#
loop_
_entity.id
_entity.type
_entity.pdbx_description
1 polymer ?
#
loop_
_entity_poly.entity_id
_entity_poly.type
_entity_poly.pdbx_seq_one_letter_code
_entity_poly.pdbx_strand_id
1 'polypeptide(L)'
;MGVKKFIKSVKKFLNLGDSVAEGKKKSLKELLKQLVRRKRSLKKQLELELEKKQKRALKEELEIVSIEIKKGKAILYKLYAKQK
;
A
#
# COMPACT_ATOMS: atom_id res chain seq x y z
N MET A 1 22.01 -24.37 26.27
CA MET A 1 21.58 -23.16 25.52
C MET A 1 20.06 -23.18 25.39
N GLY A 2 19.34 -22.18 25.92
CA GLY A 2 17.87 -22.21 25.90
C GLY A 2 17.30 -22.15 24.49
N VAL A 3 16.16 -22.82 24.27
CA VAL A 3 15.45 -22.91 22.97
C VAL A 3 15.27 -21.53 22.31
N LYS A 4 15.06 -20.47 23.09
CA LYS A 4 14.98 -19.08 22.60
C LYS A 4 16.26 -18.60 21.90
N LYS A 5 17.45 -18.96 22.39
CA LYS A 5 18.74 -18.62 21.77
C LYS A 5 18.96 -19.43 20.48
N PHE A 6 18.52 -20.69 20.45
CA PHE A 6 18.55 -21.53 19.26
C PHE A 6 17.67 -20.95 18.14
N ILE A 7 16.40 -20.63 18.43
CA ILE A 7 15.48 -20.00 17.46
C ILE A 7 16.05 -18.68 16.93
N LYS A 8 16.65 -17.84 17.79
CA LYS A 8 17.26 -16.57 17.38
C LYS A 8 18.50 -16.79 16.48
N SER A 9 19.29 -17.82 16.76
CA SER A 9 20.45 -18.20 15.94
C SER A 9 20.02 -18.74 14.58
N VAL A 10 19.00 -19.59 14.52
CA VAL A 10 18.45 -20.13 13.26
C VAL A 10 17.83 -19.01 12.41
N LYS A 11 17.07 -18.09 13.02
CA LYS A 11 16.55 -16.90 12.32
C LYS A 11 17.67 -16.04 11.74
N LYS A 12 18.75 -15.83 12.49
CA LYS A 12 19.93 -15.05 12.03
C LYS A 12 20.71 -15.79 10.94
N PHE A 13 20.90 -17.10 11.09
CA PHE A 13 21.63 -17.95 10.13
C PHE A 13 20.90 -18.08 8.79
N LEU A 14 19.58 -18.24 8.83
CA LEU A 14 18.73 -18.29 7.63
C LEU A 14 18.38 -16.89 7.09
N ASN A 15 18.95 -15.83 7.67
CA ASN A 15 18.66 -14.43 7.35
C ASN A 15 17.16 -14.12 7.28
N LEU A 16 16.37 -14.78 8.13
CA LEU A 16 14.94 -14.55 8.30
C LEU A 16 14.77 -13.25 9.11
N GLY A 17 15.11 -12.12 8.50
CA GLY A 17 14.75 -10.78 8.99
C GLY A 17 13.24 -10.65 9.12
N ASP A 18 12.77 -9.64 9.89
CA ASP A 18 11.37 -9.42 10.29
C ASP A 18 10.35 -9.60 9.15
N SER A 19 9.98 -10.85 8.89
CA SER A 19 9.17 -11.25 7.72
C SER A 19 7.77 -10.65 7.79
N VAL A 20 7.33 -10.30 9.00
CA VAL A 20 6.08 -9.58 9.27
C VAL A 20 6.14 -8.13 8.79
N ALA A 21 7.27 -7.43 8.97
CA ALA A 21 7.43 -6.06 8.51
C ALA A 21 7.55 -6.00 6.98
N GLU A 22 8.27 -6.95 6.38
CA GLU A 22 8.38 -7.09 4.93
C GLU A 22 7.06 -7.50 4.28
N GLY A 23 6.31 -8.43 4.89
CA GLY A 23 4.97 -8.82 4.45
C GLY A 23 4.00 -7.63 4.44
N LYS A 24 3.97 -6.84 5.52
CA LYS A 24 3.15 -5.61 5.60
C LYS A 24 3.53 -4.60 4.51
N LYS A 25 4.83 -4.42 4.21
CA LYS A 25 5.29 -3.54 3.13
C LYS A 25 4.83 -4.05 1.76
N LYS A 26 4.95 -5.35 1.51
CA LYS A 26 4.54 -5.97 0.23
C LYS A 26 3.04 -5.82 0.01
N SER A 27 2.22 -6.14 1.02
CA SER A 27 0.76 -5.97 0.95
C SER A 27 0.36 -4.51 0.73
N LEU A 28 1.01 -3.56 1.42
CA LEU A 28 0.74 -2.14 1.24
C LEU A 28 1.11 -1.63 -0.16
N LYS A 29 2.21 -2.15 -0.74
CA LYS A 29 2.59 -1.84 -2.13
C LYS A 29 1.57 -2.36 -3.15
N GLU A 30 1.07 -3.59 -2.97
CA GLU A 30 0.06 -4.15 -3.86
C GLU A 30 -1.27 -3.38 -3.79
N LEU A 31 -1.71 -3.01 -2.58
CA LEU A 31 -2.90 -2.16 -2.41
C LEU A 31 -2.73 -0.79 -3.08
N LEU A 32 -1.56 -0.15 -2.93
CA LEU A 32 -1.26 1.10 -3.63
C LEU A 32 -1.27 0.95 -5.15
N LYS A 33 -0.77 -0.16 -5.70
CA LYS A 33 -0.86 -0.44 -7.14
C LYS A 33 -2.32 -0.55 -7.60
N GLN A 34 -3.16 -1.24 -6.85
CA GLN A 34 -4.59 -1.36 -7.16
C GLN A 34 -5.29 0.00 -7.15
N LEU A 35 -5.05 0.84 -6.13
CA LEU A 35 -5.60 2.19 -6.06
C LEU A 35 -5.13 3.07 -7.22
N VAL A 36 -3.86 2.95 -7.64
CA VAL A 36 -3.34 3.67 -8.81
C VAL A 36 -4.01 3.19 -10.12
N ARG A 37 -4.23 1.88 -10.28
CA ARG A 37 -4.99 1.33 -11.41
C ARG A 37 -6.42 1.86 -11.42
N ARG A 38 -7.09 1.86 -10.26
CA ARG A 38 -8.44 2.42 -10.12
C ARG A 38 -8.48 3.90 -10.49
N LYS A 39 -7.52 4.71 -10.01
CA LYS A 39 -7.39 6.13 -10.38
C LYS A 39 -7.26 6.34 -11.89
N ARG A 40 -6.49 5.48 -12.58
CA ARG A 40 -6.37 5.53 -14.06
C ARG A 40 -7.70 5.19 -14.74
N SER A 41 -8.41 4.18 -14.25
CA SER A 41 -9.73 3.81 -14.76
C SER A 41 -10.75 4.94 -14.61
N LEU A 42 -10.79 5.58 -13.43
CA LEU A 42 -11.69 6.70 -13.16
C LEU A 42 -11.39 7.90 -14.06
N LYS A 43 -10.10 8.18 -14.34
CA LYS A 43 -9.71 9.21 -15.31
C LYS A 43 -10.21 8.92 -16.72
N LYS A 44 -10.06 7.68 -17.20
CA LYS A 44 -10.59 7.27 -18.51
C LYS A 44 -12.11 7.37 -18.57
N GLN A 45 -12.80 6.99 -17.48
CA GLN A 45 -14.25 7.14 -17.40
C GLN A 45 -14.68 8.61 -17.43
N LEU A 46 -13.92 9.52 -16.83
CA LEU A 46 -14.19 10.97 -16.87
C LEU A 46 -13.98 11.62 -18.24
N GLU A 47 -13.25 10.96 -19.15
CA GLU A 47 -13.06 11.39 -20.54
C GLU A 47 -14.25 11.03 -21.44
N LEU A 48 -15.10 10.08 -21.01
CA LEU A 48 -16.33 9.75 -21.72
C LEU A 48 -17.38 10.85 -21.55
N GLU A 49 -18.28 10.97 -22.53
CA GLU A 49 -19.50 11.75 -22.35
C GLU A 49 -20.36 11.09 -21.28
N LEU A 50 -20.42 11.77 -20.13
CA LEU A 50 -21.18 11.35 -18.96
C LEU A 50 -22.08 12.49 -18.51
N GLU A 51 -23.22 12.11 -17.93
CA GLU A 51 -24.17 13.05 -17.37
C GLU A 51 -23.52 13.86 -16.23
N LYS A 52 -23.94 15.12 -16.03
CA LYS A 52 -23.37 16.02 -14.99
C LYS A 52 -23.33 15.39 -13.60
N LYS A 53 -24.36 14.61 -13.24
CA LYS A 53 -24.47 13.93 -11.95
C LYS A 53 -23.42 12.82 -11.80
N GLN A 54 -23.28 11.99 -12.83
CA GLN A 54 -22.27 10.91 -12.87
C GLN A 54 -20.85 11.47 -12.84
N LYS A 55 -20.60 12.56 -13.57
CA LYS A 55 -19.30 13.24 -13.59
C LYS A 55 -18.90 13.81 -12.23
N ARG A 56 -19.86 14.29 -11.43
CA ARG A 56 -19.61 14.73 -10.04
C ARG A 56 -19.22 13.57 -9.14
N ALA A 57 -19.99 12.48 -9.15
CA ALA A 57 -19.69 11.28 -8.36
C ALA A 57 -18.30 10.69 -8.70
N LEU A 58 -17.95 10.61 -9.99
CA LEU A 58 -16.63 10.15 -10.43
C LEU A 58 -15.48 11.06 -9.98
N LYS A 59 -15.71 12.38 -9.91
CA LYS A 59 -14.71 13.32 -9.36
C LYS A 59 -14.50 13.11 -7.87
N GLU A 60 -15.59 12.95 -7.11
CA GLU A 60 -15.54 12.65 -5.68
C GLU A 60 -14.78 11.33 -5.42
N GLU A 61 -15.09 10.27 -6.18
CA GLU A 61 -14.38 8.98 -6.08
C GLU A 61 -12.88 9.16 -6.38
N LEU A 62 -12.53 9.95 -7.40
CA LEU A 62 -11.13 10.21 -7.76
C LEU A 62 -10.38 10.97 -6.65
N GLU A 63 -11.06 11.91 -5.98
CA GLU A 63 -10.52 12.65 -4.84
C GLU A 63 -10.25 11.72 -3.65
N ILE A 64 -11.22 10.88 -3.28
CA ILE A 64 -11.10 9.88 -2.22
C ILE A 64 -9.92 8.95 -2.51
N VAL A 65 -9.86 8.37 -3.70
CA VAL A 65 -8.76 7.48 -4.11
C VAL A 65 -7.41 8.20 -4.05
N SER A 66 -7.37 9.49 -4.39
CA SER A 66 -6.13 10.28 -4.33
C SER A 66 -5.68 10.53 -2.89
N ILE A 67 -6.60 10.80 -1.97
CA ILE A 67 -6.32 10.95 -0.54
C ILE A 67 -5.78 9.64 0.05
N GLU A 68 -6.43 8.51 -0.26
CA GLU A 68 -6.03 7.19 0.23
C GLU A 68 -4.64 6.77 -0.30
N ILE A 69 -4.31 7.10 -1.56
CA ILE A 69 -2.95 6.90 -2.10
C ILE A 69 -1.92 7.73 -1.31
N LYS A 70 -2.22 8.99 -0.98
CA LYS A 70 -1.31 9.84 -0.19
C LYS A 70 -1.09 9.26 1.21
N LYS A 71 -2.17 8.86 1.90
CA LYS A 71 -2.10 8.21 3.22
C LYS A 71 -1.28 6.92 3.17
N GLY A 72 -1.56 6.05 2.20
CA GLY A 72 -0.84 4.79 2.02
C GLY A 72 0.66 4.99 1.77
N LYS A 73 1.05 6.01 0.99
CA LYS A 73 2.46 6.38 0.81
C LYS A 73 3.12 6.87 2.11
N ALA A 74 2.43 7.68 2.91
CA ALA A 74 2.94 8.15 4.20
C ALA A 74 3.15 6.99 5.19
N ILE A 75 2.23 6.03 5.22
CA ILE A 75 2.36 4.81 6.04
C ILE A 75 3.56 3.98 5.57
N LEU A 76 3.72 3.82 4.25
CA LEU A 76 4.85 3.09 3.68
C LEU A 76 6.19 3.75 4.07
N TYR A 77 6.27 5.08 4.00
CA TYR A 77 7.46 5.83 4.43
C TYR A 77 7.78 5.61 5.92
N LYS A 78 6.76 5.66 6.80
CA LYS A 78 6.94 5.35 8.23
C LYS A 78 7.43 3.93 8.48
N LEU A 79 6.96 2.95 7.69
CA LEU A 79 7.44 1.56 7.76
C LEU A 79 8.89 1.40 7.28
N TYR A 80 9.37 2.27 6.40
CA TYR A 80 10.79 2.33 6.03
C TYR A 80 11.64 3.05 7.08
N ALA A 81 11.14 4.15 7.66
CA ALA A 81 11.85 4.92 8.69
C ALA A 81 12.00 4.16 10.02
N LYS A 82 11.03 3.32 10.41
CA LYS A 82 11.09 2.50 11.64
C LYS A 82 12.10 1.34 11.62
N GLN A 83 12.80 1.11 10.50
CA GLN A 83 13.82 0.05 10.38
C GLN A 83 15.26 0.57 10.46
N LYS A 84 15.47 1.87 10.70
CA LYS A 84 16.78 2.43 11.05
C LYS A 84 17.00 2.43 12.56
#